data_AF-A0AA45G7K5-F1
#
_entry.id   AF-A0AA45G7K5-F1
#
_cell.length_a   1.000
_cell.length_b   1.000
_cell.length_c   1.000
_cell.angle_alpha   90.00
_cell.angle_beta   90.00
_cell.angle_gamma   90.00
#
_symmetry.space_group_name_H-M   'P 1'
#
loop_
_entity.id
_entity.type
_entity.pdbx_description
1 polymer ?
#
loop_
_entity_poly.entity_id
_entity_poly.type
_entity_poly.pdbx_seq_one_letter_code
_entity_poly.pdbx_strand_id
1 'polypeptide(L)'
;MVDLVAAQASWTEAVAVGATGAVARARSLLDRLDAALGPCGDPTARALLSLSASTRGSWLRQSNRHRAALRFDGEAARLVAEGFGRTPPRGLPRAAFADALIGLAADELGLGRFDDSSRLLRRVRTALDADGGEPGERPWLTDGRVELRWRWVMAENALYRGDAESGSRWARAAGDLGREAPTAHHRLKTRLIAAAAAAATGDRTLAADEAAAVAREAASNRLVPLEWAAAQLAAGVDSCDWAPRRIVETSAALRESGFAEAADFGTVGDGG
;
A
#
# COMPACT_ATOMS: atom_id res chain seq x y z
N MET A 1 -0.06 -30.47 10.41
CA MET A 1 -1.14 -29.62 9.87
C MET A 1 -0.83 -28.20 10.32
N VAL A 2 -0.75 -27.23 9.40
CA VAL A 2 -0.39 -25.85 9.76
C VAL A 2 -1.56 -25.19 10.46
N ASP A 3 -1.30 -24.50 11.57
CA ASP A 3 -2.29 -23.63 12.20
C ASP A 3 -2.45 -22.35 11.37
N LEU A 4 -3.56 -22.26 10.65
CA LEU A 4 -3.84 -21.14 9.73
C LEU A 4 -4.17 -19.84 10.46
N VAL A 5 -4.66 -19.90 11.70
CA VAL A 5 -4.93 -18.71 12.52
C VAL A 5 -3.60 -18.11 12.98
N ALA A 6 -2.68 -18.95 13.46
CA ALA A 6 -1.33 -18.53 13.81
C ALA A 6 -0.55 -18.01 12.59
N ALA A 7 -0.75 -18.63 11.42
CA ALA A 7 -0.16 -18.18 10.16
C ALA A 7 -0.67 -16.79 9.74
N GLN A 8 -1.98 -16.53 9.85
CA GLN A 8 -2.57 -15.22 9.59
C GLN A 8 -2.06 -14.14 10.57
N ALA A 9 -1.92 -14.49 11.85
CA ALA A 9 -1.34 -13.59 12.85
C ALA A 9 0.12 -13.24 12.50
N SER A 10 0.91 -14.24 12.09
CA SER A 10 2.31 -14.06 11.67
C SER A 10 2.44 -13.14 10.45
N TRP A 11 1.55 -13.29 9.45
CA TRP A 11 1.47 -12.35 8.32
C TRP A 11 1.13 -10.93 8.78
N THR A 12 0.16 -10.78 9.67
CA THR A 12 -0.26 -9.47 10.20
C THR A 12 0.88 -8.79 10.98
N GLU A 13 1.66 -9.56 11.76
CA GLU A 13 2.87 -9.06 12.40
C GLU A 13 3.89 -8.57 11.37
N ALA A 14 4.15 -9.34 10.32
CA ALA A 14 5.08 -8.94 9.27
C ALA A 14 4.66 -7.65 8.56
N VAL A 15 3.35 -7.44 8.33
CA VAL A 15 2.81 -6.18 7.80
C VAL A 15 3.08 -5.02 8.77
N ALA A 16 2.81 -5.20 10.06
CA ALA A 16 3.02 -4.17 11.07
C ALA A 16 4.51 -3.81 11.24
N VAL A 17 5.40 -4.81 11.27
CA VAL A 17 6.85 -4.62 11.34
C VAL A 17 7.38 -3.97 10.07
N GLY A 18 6.87 -4.35 8.89
CA GLY A 18 7.24 -3.71 7.63
C GLY A 18 6.82 -2.24 7.56
N ALA A 19 5.65 -1.91 8.12
CA ALA A 19 5.11 -0.55 8.15
C ALA A 19 5.97 0.44 8.96
N THR A 20 6.75 -0.04 9.94
CA THR A 20 7.72 0.81 10.69
C THR A 20 9.01 1.03 9.91
N GLY A 21 9.19 0.37 8.77
CA GLY A 21 10.42 0.39 7.99
C GLY A 21 11.36 -0.78 8.31
N ALA A 22 11.07 -1.66 9.29
CA ALA A 22 11.93 -2.78 9.66
C ALA A 22 11.83 -3.98 8.67
N VAL A 23 12.09 -3.72 7.40
CA VAL A 23 11.83 -4.66 6.28
C VAL A 23 12.67 -5.92 6.35
N ALA A 24 13.94 -5.87 6.75
CA ALA A 24 14.74 -7.08 6.95
C ALA A 24 14.09 -8.05 7.96
N ARG A 25 13.57 -7.54 9.08
CA ARG A 25 12.86 -8.36 10.08
C ARG A 25 11.53 -8.88 9.51
N ALA A 26 10.76 -8.03 8.82
CA ALA A 26 9.50 -8.43 8.21
C ALA A 26 9.71 -9.52 7.14
N ARG A 27 10.78 -9.43 6.33
CA ARG A 27 11.18 -10.48 5.37
C ARG A 27 11.41 -11.81 6.08
N SER A 28 12.21 -11.83 7.15
CA SER A 28 12.45 -13.06 7.92
C SER A 28 11.17 -13.68 8.52
N LEU A 29 10.19 -12.85 8.90
CA LEU A 29 8.87 -13.33 9.33
C LEU A 29 8.12 -14.00 8.18
N LEU A 30 8.08 -13.35 7.01
CA LEU A 30 7.41 -13.90 5.83
C LEU A 30 8.12 -15.16 5.29
N ASP A 31 9.45 -15.23 5.33
CA ASP A 31 10.19 -16.41 4.88
C ASP A 31 9.87 -17.64 5.75
N ARG A 32 9.75 -17.45 7.07
CA ARG A 32 9.32 -18.51 7.98
C ARG A 32 7.86 -18.91 7.74
N LEU A 33 6.98 -17.94 7.50
CA LEU A 33 5.59 -18.19 7.17
C LEU A 33 5.46 -19.02 5.89
N ASP A 34 6.14 -18.61 4.83
CA ASP A 34 6.09 -19.27 3.52
C ASP A 34 6.65 -20.70 3.62
N ALA A 35 7.75 -20.90 4.36
CA ALA A 35 8.31 -22.22 4.62
C ALA A 35 7.37 -23.12 5.43
N ALA A 36 6.65 -22.57 6.41
CA ALA A 36 5.69 -23.32 7.22
C ALA A 36 4.45 -23.74 6.42
N LEU A 37 3.96 -22.87 5.54
CA LEU A 37 2.80 -23.15 4.69
C LEU A 37 3.13 -24.16 3.57
N GLY A 38 4.31 -24.02 2.95
CA GLY A 38 4.77 -24.84 1.84
C GLY A 38 3.82 -24.79 0.62
N PRO A 39 4.05 -25.63 -0.41
CA PRO A 39 3.09 -25.82 -1.49
C PRO A 39 1.79 -26.43 -0.92
N CYS A 40 0.69 -25.66 -0.95
CA CYS A 40 -0.57 -26.07 -0.35
C CYS A 40 -1.75 -25.97 -1.33
N GLY A 41 -2.66 -26.94 -1.25
CA GLY A 41 -3.97 -26.92 -1.91
C GLY A 41 -5.04 -26.19 -1.11
N ASP A 42 -4.79 -25.90 0.18
CA ASP A 42 -5.74 -25.18 1.04
C ASP A 42 -5.91 -23.71 0.57
N PRO A 43 -7.15 -23.23 0.35
CA PRO A 43 -7.41 -21.88 -0.12
C PRO A 43 -6.87 -20.77 0.81
N THR A 44 -6.91 -20.98 2.12
CA THR A 44 -6.45 -19.98 3.10
C THR A 44 -4.93 -19.93 3.15
N ALA A 45 -4.26 -21.09 3.15
CA ALA A 45 -2.80 -21.15 3.04
C ALA A 45 -2.30 -20.46 1.76
N ARG A 46 -2.97 -20.71 0.63
CA ARG A 46 -2.67 -20.06 -0.65
C ARG A 46 -2.91 -18.55 -0.61
N ALA A 47 -3.99 -18.10 0.04
CA ALA A 47 -4.26 -16.69 0.25
C ALA A 47 -3.13 -16.03 1.06
N LEU A 48 -2.63 -16.68 2.11
CA LEU A 48 -1.52 -16.18 2.92
C LEU A 48 -0.21 -16.09 2.12
N LEU A 49 0.12 -17.08 1.28
CA LEU A 49 1.28 -17.01 0.38
C LEU A 49 1.16 -15.83 -0.60
N SER A 50 -0.03 -15.61 -1.16
CA SER A 50 -0.28 -14.45 -2.02
C SER A 50 -0.11 -13.13 -1.27
N LEU A 51 -0.67 -13.02 -0.05
CA LEU A 51 -0.56 -11.82 0.77
C LEU A 51 0.90 -11.57 1.20
N SER A 52 1.64 -12.63 1.48
CA SER A 52 3.08 -12.62 1.75
C SER A 52 3.87 -12.04 0.56
N ALA A 53 3.57 -12.48 -0.66
CA ALA A 53 4.15 -11.91 -1.88
C ALA A 53 3.75 -10.43 -2.08
N SER A 54 2.46 -10.09 -2.00
CA SER A 54 1.99 -8.70 -2.11
C SER A 54 2.60 -7.77 -1.05
N THR A 55 2.86 -8.27 0.15
CA THR A 55 3.51 -7.50 1.22
C THR A 55 4.94 -7.15 0.82
N ARG A 56 5.69 -8.10 0.25
CA ARG A 56 7.05 -7.85 -0.27
C ARG A 56 7.05 -6.84 -1.42
N GLY A 57 6.11 -6.97 -2.36
CA GLY A 57 5.92 -6.01 -3.45
C GLY A 57 5.64 -4.58 -2.93
N SER A 58 4.85 -4.45 -1.87
CA SER A 58 4.47 -3.15 -1.32
C SER A 58 5.64 -2.31 -0.79
N TRP A 59 6.71 -2.94 -0.29
CA TRP A 59 7.91 -2.22 0.17
C TRP A 59 8.68 -1.63 -0.99
N LEU A 60 8.75 -2.38 -2.11
CA LEU A 60 9.39 -1.94 -3.34
C LEU A 60 8.61 -0.79 -3.99
N ARG A 61 7.28 -0.83 -3.99
CA ARG A 61 6.46 0.29 -4.48
C ARG A 61 6.65 1.57 -3.70
N GLN A 62 6.73 1.47 -2.38
CA GLN A 62 6.93 2.65 -1.52
C GLN A 62 8.31 3.30 -1.70
N SER A 63 9.27 2.58 -2.29
CA SER A 63 10.57 3.09 -2.72
C SER A 63 10.64 3.33 -4.24
N ASN A 64 9.49 3.46 -4.92
CA ASN A 64 9.39 3.72 -6.36
C ASN A 64 9.96 2.62 -7.29
N ARG A 65 10.20 1.40 -6.78
CA ARG A 65 10.77 0.27 -7.52
C ARG A 65 9.71 -0.62 -8.18
N HIS A 66 8.81 0.00 -8.93
CA HIS A 66 7.65 -0.69 -9.55
C HIS A 66 8.05 -1.88 -10.44
N ARG A 67 9.13 -1.78 -11.21
CA ARG A 67 9.62 -2.91 -12.04
C ARG A 67 10.05 -4.12 -11.20
N ALA A 68 10.68 -3.90 -10.06
CA ALA A 68 11.07 -4.98 -9.16
C ALA A 68 9.86 -5.56 -8.42
N ALA A 69 8.92 -4.69 -8.05
CA ALA A 69 7.68 -5.05 -7.36
C ALA A 69 6.78 -5.97 -8.22
N LEU A 70 6.76 -5.78 -9.54
CA LEU A 70 6.02 -6.63 -10.50
C LEU A 70 6.31 -8.12 -10.34
N ARG A 71 7.54 -8.51 -9.96
CA ARG A 71 7.87 -9.92 -9.71
C ARG A 71 7.04 -10.50 -8.57
N PHE A 72 6.93 -9.77 -7.46
CA PHE A 72 6.22 -10.21 -6.28
C PHE A 72 4.70 -10.14 -6.48
N ASP A 73 4.22 -9.07 -7.10
CA ASP A 73 2.79 -8.90 -7.34
C ASP A 73 2.27 -9.82 -8.45
N GLY A 74 3.10 -10.12 -9.46
CA GLY A 74 2.82 -11.14 -10.46
C GLY A 74 2.72 -12.54 -9.83
N GLU A 75 3.62 -12.86 -8.90
CA GLU A 75 3.54 -14.12 -8.14
C GLU A 75 2.28 -14.18 -7.27
N ALA A 76 1.94 -13.11 -6.57
CA ALA A 76 0.68 -13.01 -5.81
C ALA A 76 -0.53 -13.26 -6.74
N ALA A 77 -0.56 -12.61 -7.91
CA ALA A 77 -1.63 -12.75 -8.88
C ALA A 77 -1.71 -14.17 -9.47
N ARG A 78 -0.56 -14.82 -9.71
CA ARG A 78 -0.48 -16.21 -10.16
C ARG A 78 -1.09 -17.16 -9.12
N LEU A 79 -0.70 -17.01 -7.84
CA LEU A 79 -1.19 -17.85 -6.75
C LEU A 79 -2.71 -17.80 -6.63
N VAL A 80 -3.31 -16.61 -6.68
CA VAL A 80 -4.77 -16.44 -6.57
C VAL A 80 -5.51 -16.83 -7.85
N ALA A 81 -4.92 -16.64 -9.02
CA ALA A 81 -5.53 -17.04 -10.30
C ALA A 81 -5.63 -18.57 -10.42
N GLU A 82 -4.57 -19.30 -10.07
CA GLU A 82 -4.56 -20.76 -10.05
C GLU A 82 -5.48 -21.34 -8.98
N GLY A 83 -5.60 -20.68 -7.82
CA GLY A 83 -6.38 -21.19 -6.70
C GLY A 83 -7.87 -20.88 -6.77
N PHE A 84 -8.24 -19.69 -7.25
CA PHE A 84 -9.58 -19.14 -7.05
C PHE A 84 -10.31 -18.77 -8.35
N GLY A 85 -9.61 -18.73 -9.48
CA GLY A 85 -10.19 -18.33 -10.76
C GLY A 85 -10.64 -16.86 -10.78
N ARG A 86 -11.84 -16.59 -11.31
CA ARG A 86 -12.39 -15.22 -11.44
C ARG A 86 -13.32 -14.81 -10.30
N THR A 87 -13.77 -15.76 -9.49
CA THR A 87 -14.76 -15.56 -8.43
C THR A 87 -14.21 -16.15 -7.14
N PRO A 88 -13.37 -15.40 -6.41
CA PRO A 88 -12.70 -15.94 -5.23
C PRO A 88 -13.67 -16.16 -4.06
N PRO A 89 -13.45 -17.21 -3.23
CA PRO A 89 -14.23 -17.41 -2.02
C PRO A 89 -14.17 -16.21 -1.07
N ARG A 90 -15.22 -16.03 -0.25
CA ARG A 90 -15.29 -14.97 0.76
C ARG A 90 -14.15 -15.06 1.79
N GLY A 91 -13.92 -13.95 2.49
CA GLY A 91 -12.90 -13.85 3.52
C GLY A 91 -11.50 -13.65 2.94
N LEU A 92 -10.52 -14.34 3.51
CA LEU A 92 -9.10 -14.15 3.19
C LEU A 92 -8.74 -14.44 1.70
N PRO A 93 -9.29 -15.47 1.03
CA PRO A 93 -9.04 -15.70 -0.40
C PRO A 93 -9.40 -14.51 -1.30
N ARG A 94 -10.58 -13.90 -1.11
CA ARG A 94 -10.97 -12.70 -1.84
C ARG A 94 -10.10 -11.49 -1.49
N ALA A 95 -9.74 -11.33 -0.23
CA ALA A 95 -8.84 -10.25 0.18
C ALA A 95 -7.48 -10.37 -0.52
N ALA A 96 -6.91 -11.57 -0.55
CA ALA A 96 -5.67 -11.88 -1.26
C ALA A 96 -5.78 -11.64 -2.76
N PHE A 97 -6.88 -12.08 -3.38
CA PHE A 97 -7.14 -11.83 -4.80
C PHE A 97 -7.17 -10.33 -5.11
N ALA A 98 -7.91 -9.56 -4.31
CA ALA A 98 -8.03 -8.13 -4.50
C ALA A 98 -6.69 -7.43 -4.26
N ASP A 99 -5.97 -7.75 -3.19
CA ASP A 99 -4.65 -7.16 -2.92
C ASP A 99 -3.62 -7.43 -4.01
N ALA A 100 -3.59 -8.65 -4.56
CA ALA A 100 -2.68 -9.01 -5.64
C ALA A 100 -2.93 -8.13 -6.87
N LEU A 101 -4.19 -7.95 -7.26
CA LEU A 101 -4.57 -7.12 -8.40
C LEU A 101 -4.41 -5.61 -8.12
N ILE A 102 -4.69 -5.14 -6.90
CA ILE A 102 -4.44 -3.75 -6.49
C ILE A 102 -2.94 -3.46 -6.52
N GLY A 103 -2.12 -4.41 -6.07
CA GLY A 103 -0.66 -4.33 -6.16
C GLY A 103 -0.18 -4.16 -7.59
N LEU A 104 -0.58 -5.09 -8.48
CA LEU A 104 -0.28 -4.97 -9.90
C LEU A 104 -0.78 -3.65 -10.49
N ALA A 105 -1.97 -3.19 -10.11
CA ALA A 105 -2.50 -1.92 -10.58
C ALA A 105 -1.64 -0.72 -10.13
N ALA A 106 -1.10 -0.77 -8.90
CA ALA A 106 -0.19 0.25 -8.40
C ALA A 106 1.18 0.21 -9.10
N ASP A 107 1.66 -0.97 -9.49
CA ASP A 107 2.87 -1.11 -10.31
C ASP A 107 2.66 -0.58 -11.73
N GLU A 108 1.56 -0.94 -12.40
CA GLU A 108 1.24 -0.39 -13.73
C GLU A 108 1.08 1.14 -13.68
N LEU A 109 0.44 1.67 -12.63
CA LEU A 109 0.35 3.11 -12.37
C LEU A 109 1.74 3.76 -12.25
N GLY A 110 2.61 3.20 -11.40
CA GLY A 110 3.96 3.72 -11.20
C GLY A 110 4.86 3.61 -12.44
N LEU A 111 4.49 2.76 -13.40
CA LEU A 111 5.14 2.65 -14.72
C LEU A 111 4.47 3.51 -15.80
N GLY A 112 3.48 4.32 -15.46
CA GLY A 112 2.75 5.20 -16.39
C GLY A 112 1.73 4.48 -17.28
N ARG A 113 1.41 3.21 -17.00
CA ARG A 113 0.44 2.39 -17.74
C ARG A 113 -0.93 2.49 -17.11
N PHE A 114 -1.46 3.70 -17.13
CA PHE A 114 -2.65 4.05 -16.35
C PHE A 114 -3.90 3.24 -16.78
N ASP A 115 -4.03 2.87 -18.05
CA ASP A 115 -5.20 2.11 -18.55
C ASP A 115 -5.21 0.68 -18.03
N ASP A 116 -4.04 0.05 -17.96
CA ASP A 116 -3.87 -1.29 -17.39
C ASP A 116 -4.18 -1.27 -15.89
N SER A 117 -3.69 -0.26 -15.17
CA SER A 117 -4.05 -0.01 -13.78
C SER A 117 -5.57 0.10 -13.60
N SER A 118 -6.24 0.92 -14.43
CA SER A 118 -7.71 1.08 -14.38
C SER A 118 -8.46 -0.22 -14.70
N ARG A 119 -7.94 -1.05 -15.62
CA ARG A 119 -8.55 -2.36 -15.96
C ARG A 119 -8.44 -3.33 -14.78
N LEU A 120 -7.30 -3.38 -14.11
CA LEU A 120 -7.09 -4.21 -12.93
C LEU A 120 -8.00 -3.77 -11.77
N LEU A 121 -8.11 -2.47 -11.51
CA LEU A 121 -8.98 -1.91 -10.45
C LEU A 121 -10.47 -2.19 -10.73
N ARG A 122 -10.92 -2.15 -11.98
CA ARG A 122 -12.28 -2.58 -12.34
C ARG A 122 -12.53 -4.06 -12.06
N ARG A 123 -11.54 -4.92 -12.34
CA ARG A 123 -11.64 -6.36 -12.05
C ARG A 123 -11.73 -6.62 -10.54
N VAL A 124 -10.97 -5.88 -9.74
CA VAL A 124 -11.09 -5.91 -8.27
C VAL A 124 -12.50 -5.55 -7.85
N ARG A 125 -13.06 -4.46 -8.41
CA ARG A 125 -14.42 -4.01 -8.09
C ARG A 125 -15.45 -5.08 -8.39
N THR A 126 -15.40 -5.67 -9.59
CA THR A 126 -16.29 -6.79 -9.94
C THR A 126 -16.21 -7.95 -8.94
N ALA A 127 -15.01 -8.32 -8.48
CA ALA A 127 -14.84 -9.41 -7.52
C ALA A 127 -15.35 -9.07 -6.10
N LEU A 128 -15.26 -7.80 -5.69
CA LEU A 128 -15.80 -7.33 -4.42
C LEU A 128 -17.33 -7.19 -4.45
N ASP A 129 -17.91 -6.85 -5.60
CA ASP A 129 -19.35 -6.62 -5.78
C ASP A 129 -20.14 -7.89 -6.13
N ALA A 130 -19.47 -8.95 -6.62
CA ALA A 130 -20.08 -10.17 -7.17
C ALA A 130 -21.04 -10.93 -6.24
N ASP A 131 -21.18 -10.49 -4.99
CA ASP A 131 -21.65 -11.33 -3.92
C ASP A 131 -22.97 -10.90 -3.29
N GLY A 132 -23.57 -9.77 -3.69
CA GLY A 132 -24.97 -9.40 -3.36
C GLY A 132 -25.42 -9.63 -1.91
N GLY A 133 -24.48 -9.69 -0.97
CA GLY A 133 -24.68 -10.36 0.31
C GLY A 133 -25.47 -9.49 1.26
N GLU A 134 -26.24 -10.14 2.14
CA GLU A 134 -26.91 -9.52 3.27
C GLU A 134 -25.99 -8.50 3.97
N PRO A 135 -26.51 -7.30 4.33
CA PRO A 135 -25.78 -6.35 5.15
C PRO A 135 -25.32 -7.02 6.45
N GLY A 136 -24.02 -7.32 6.53
CA GLY A 136 -23.39 -7.96 7.69
C GLY A 136 -22.11 -7.24 8.08
N GLU A 137 -21.54 -7.66 9.20
CA GLU A 137 -20.25 -7.16 9.67
C GLU A 137 -19.18 -7.37 8.59
N ARG A 138 -18.43 -6.31 8.26
CA ARG A 138 -17.35 -6.33 7.27
C ARG A 138 -16.01 -6.27 8.01
N PRO A 139 -15.32 -7.40 8.24
CA PRO A 139 -14.08 -7.40 8.99
C PRO A 139 -13.04 -6.51 8.34
N TRP A 140 -12.34 -5.73 9.16
CA TRP A 140 -11.32 -4.80 8.66
C TRP A 140 -10.27 -5.49 7.80
N LEU A 141 -9.76 -6.65 8.22
CA LEU A 141 -8.64 -7.33 7.56
C LEU A 141 -8.95 -7.76 6.12
N THR A 142 -10.18 -8.26 5.88
CA THR A 142 -10.60 -8.87 4.61
C THR A 142 -11.36 -7.93 3.70
N ASP A 143 -12.04 -6.93 4.26
CA ASP A 143 -12.96 -6.06 3.51
C ASP A 143 -12.50 -4.60 3.57
N GLY A 144 -12.50 -4.00 4.77
CA GLY A 144 -12.21 -2.58 4.95
C GLY A 144 -10.82 -2.17 4.47
N ARG A 145 -9.80 -2.97 4.79
CA ARG A 145 -8.41 -2.74 4.37
C ARG A 145 -8.25 -2.79 2.85
N VAL A 146 -8.91 -3.76 2.20
CA VAL A 146 -8.82 -3.96 0.74
C VAL A 146 -9.54 -2.83 0.01
N GLU A 147 -10.74 -2.48 0.47
CA GLU A 147 -11.50 -1.35 -0.07
C GLU A 147 -10.71 -0.04 0.06
N LEU A 148 -10.08 0.20 1.21
CA LEU A 148 -9.27 1.39 1.43
C LEU A 148 -8.08 1.46 0.46
N ARG A 149 -7.34 0.35 0.31
CA ARG A 149 -6.20 0.26 -0.62
C ARG A 149 -6.65 0.46 -2.08
N TRP A 150 -7.79 -0.10 -2.46
CA TRP A 150 -8.37 0.12 -3.79
C TRP A 150 -8.65 1.61 -4.03
N ARG A 151 -9.23 2.31 -3.06
CA ARG A 151 -9.51 3.76 -3.17
C ARG A 151 -8.24 4.60 -3.25
N TRP A 152 -7.18 4.22 -2.52
CA TRP A 152 -5.89 4.91 -2.65
C TRP A 152 -5.36 4.86 -4.08
N VAL A 153 -5.32 3.67 -4.70
CA VAL A 153 -4.79 3.53 -6.07
C VAL A 153 -5.73 4.19 -7.10
N MET A 154 -7.05 4.16 -6.88
CA MET A 154 -8.00 4.92 -7.71
C MET A 154 -7.77 6.43 -7.64
N ALA A 155 -7.53 6.96 -6.43
CA ALA A 155 -7.20 8.36 -6.24
C ALA A 155 -5.88 8.72 -6.93
N GLU A 156 -4.81 7.97 -6.65
CA GLU A 156 -3.50 8.17 -7.27
C GLU A 156 -3.60 8.11 -8.80
N ASN A 157 -4.30 7.13 -9.39
CA ASN A 157 -4.44 6.99 -10.85
C ASN A 157 -5.09 8.23 -11.48
N ALA A 158 -6.18 8.71 -10.88
CA ALA A 158 -6.86 9.93 -11.36
C ALA A 158 -5.95 11.16 -11.24
N LEU A 159 -5.25 11.33 -10.12
CA LEU A 159 -4.32 12.44 -9.90
C LEU A 159 -3.17 12.43 -10.91
N TYR A 160 -2.55 11.27 -11.18
CA TYR A 160 -1.47 11.15 -12.17
C TYR A 160 -1.92 11.43 -13.62
N ARG A 161 -3.22 11.30 -13.91
CA ARG A 161 -3.81 11.66 -15.21
C ARG A 161 -4.22 13.14 -15.31
N GLY A 162 -4.04 13.91 -14.23
CA GLY A 162 -4.53 15.30 -14.16
C GLY A 162 -6.03 15.42 -13.89
N ASP A 163 -6.73 14.33 -13.54
CA ASP A 163 -8.13 14.37 -13.12
C ASP A 163 -8.22 14.61 -11.61
N ALA A 164 -7.98 15.87 -11.23
CA ALA A 164 -7.95 16.30 -9.82
C ALA A 164 -9.33 16.16 -9.14
N GLU A 165 -10.43 16.26 -9.90
CA GLU A 165 -11.79 16.12 -9.38
C GLU A 165 -12.07 14.68 -8.95
N SER A 166 -11.86 13.71 -9.85
CA SER A 166 -12.01 12.29 -9.52
C SER A 166 -11.02 11.86 -8.44
N GLY A 167 -9.77 12.34 -8.52
CA GLY A 167 -8.76 12.08 -7.51
C GLY A 167 -9.20 12.52 -6.12
N SER A 168 -9.73 13.74 -6.00
CA SER A 168 -10.27 14.29 -4.75
C SER A 168 -11.50 13.54 -4.25
N ARG A 169 -12.39 13.12 -5.15
CA ARG A 169 -13.56 12.30 -4.79
C ARG A 169 -13.13 10.96 -4.17
N TRP A 170 -12.17 10.28 -4.79
CA TRP A 170 -11.66 9.01 -4.25
C TRP A 170 -10.87 9.19 -2.96
N ALA A 171 -10.07 10.26 -2.85
CA ALA A 171 -9.35 10.60 -1.63
C ALA A 171 -10.30 10.87 -0.45
N ARG A 172 -11.39 11.60 -0.67
CA ARG A 172 -12.44 11.82 0.35
C ARG A 172 -13.11 10.52 0.77
N ALA A 173 -13.51 9.69 -0.19
CA ALA A 173 -14.10 8.37 0.10
C ALA A 173 -13.12 7.42 0.83
N ALA A 174 -11.82 7.53 0.57
CA ALA A 174 -10.78 6.84 1.32
C ALA A 174 -10.68 7.42 2.75
N GLY A 175 -10.73 8.74 2.90
CA GLY A 175 -10.74 9.44 4.20
C GLY A 175 -11.88 8.99 5.09
N ASP A 176 -13.09 8.87 4.56
CA ASP A 176 -14.26 8.44 5.32
C ASP A 176 -14.10 7.04 5.90
N LEU A 177 -13.61 6.09 5.09
CA LEU A 177 -13.32 4.72 5.54
C LEU A 177 -12.07 4.65 6.43
N GLY A 178 -11.07 5.47 6.14
CA GLY A 178 -9.77 5.46 6.80
C GLY A 178 -9.84 5.93 8.24
N ARG A 179 -10.83 6.75 8.63
CA ARG A 179 -11.03 7.18 10.04
C ARG A 179 -11.19 6.01 11.00
N GLU A 180 -11.85 4.94 10.55
CA GLU A 180 -12.11 3.73 11.33
C GLU A 180 -10.97 2.71 11.27
N ALA A 181 -9.89 3.01 10.53
CA ALA A 181 -8.78 2.08 10.38
C ALA A 181 -8.11 1.81 11.73
N PRO A 182 -7.93 0.54 12.16
CA PRO A 182 -7.37 0.19 13.46
C PRO A 182 -5.93 0.67 13.68
N THR A 183 -5.12 0.76 12.62
CA THR A 183 -3.70 1.08 12.72
C THR A 183 -3.38 2.51 12.30
N ALA A 184 -2.43 3.16 12.97
CA ALA A 184 -1.93 4.49 12.59
C ALA A 184 -1.41 4.53 11.13
N HIS A 185 -0.75 3.47 10.66
CA HIS A 185 -0.25 3.39 9.28
C HIS A 185 -1.36 3.66 8.23
N HIS A 186 -2.49 2.95 8.32
CA HIS A 186 -3.60 3.13 7.37
C HIS A 186 -4.24 4.52 7.50
N ARG A 187 -4.38 5.07 8.71
CA ARG A 187 -4.90 6.43 8.91
C ARG A 187 -3.99 7.48 8.27
N LEU A 188 -2.69 7.42 8.55
CA LEU A 188 -1.70 8.38 8.06
C LEU A 188 -1.47 8.29 6.55
N LYS A 189 -1.39 7.08 5.97
CA LYS A 189 -1.31 6.93 4.51
C LYS A 189 -2.55 7.52 3.83
N THR A 190 -3.74 7.33 4.40
CA THR A 190 -4.97 7.93 3.87
C THR A 190 -4.92 9.46 3.89
N ARG A 191 -4.42 10.04 4.97
CA ARG A 191 -4.22 11.49 5.09
C ARG A 191 -3.23 12.03 4.06
N LEU A 192 -2.15 11.30 3.77
CA LEU A 192 -1.22 11.68 2.68
C LEU A 192 -1.88 11.65 1.30
N ILE A 193 -2.76 10.69 1.03
CA ILE A 193 -3.53 10.68 -0.22
C ILE A 193 -4.44 11.92 -0.32
N ALA A 194 -5.08 12.29 0.79
CA ALA A 194 -5.91 13.51 0.84
C ALA A 194 -5.09 14.78 0.65
N ALA A 195 -3.91 14.89 1.27
CA ALA A 195 -2.98 16.00 1.08
C ALA A 195 -2.48 16.10 -0.37
N ALA A 196 -2.15 14.98 -1.00
CA ALA A 196 -1.77 14.94 -2.41
C ALA A 196 -2.91 15.39 -3.34
N ALA A 197 -4.15 15.00 -3.04
CA ALA A 197 -5.33 15.47 -3.77
C ALA A 197 -5.55 16.98 -3.59
N ALA A 198 -5.42 17.50 -2.37
CA ALA A 198 -5.51 18.94 -2.09
C ALA A 198 -4.51 19.74 -2.92
N ALA A 199 -3.24 19.29 -2.95
CA ALA A 199 -2.19 19.89 -3.76
C ALA A 199 -2.55 19.91 -5.26
N ALA A 200 -3.07 18.80 -5.78
CA ALA A 200 -3.48 18.69 -7.18
C ALA A 200 -4.68 19.58 -7.54
N THR A 201 -5.55 19.89 -6.58
CA THR A 201 -6.64 20.87 -6.74
C THR A 201 -6.21 22.33 -6.49
N GLY A 202 -4.94 22.57 -6.17
CA GLY A 202 -4.38 23.91 -5.96
C GLY A 202 -4.38 24.40 -4.51
N ASP A 203 -4.92 23.64 -3.57
CA ASP A 203 -4.87 23.97 -2.14
C ASP A 203 -3.53 23.52 -1.53
N ARG A 204 -2.48 24.27 -1.89
CA ARG A 204 -1.10 23.97 -1.49
C ARG A 204 -0.88 24.15 0.01
N THR A 205 -1.56 25.12 0.64
CA THR A 205 -1.46 25.38 2.08
C THR A 205 -2.01 24.19 2.86
N LEU A 206 -3.22 23.72 2.53
CA LEU A 206 -3.80 22.53 3.18
C LEU A 206 -2.90 21.31 2.99
N ALA A 207 -2.36 21.11 1.79
CA ALA A 207 -1.46 20.01 1.51
C ALA A 207 -0.17 20.06 2.35
N ALA A 208 0.45 21.25 2.48
CA ALA A 208 1.66 21.46 3.25
C ALA A 208 1.44 21.23 4.76
N ASP A 209 0.37 21.80 5.31
CA ASP A 209 0.01 21.66 6.72
C ASP A 209 -0.28 20.20 7.08
N GLU A 210 -1.03 19.51 6.22
CA GLU A 210 -1.38 18.10 6.43
C GLU A 210 -0.15 17.20 6.28
N ALA A 211 0.73 17.46 5.31
CA ALA A 211 1.99 16.73 5.16
C ALA A 211 2.89 16.90 6.41
N ALA A 212 3.02 18.12 6.93
CA ALA A 212 3.78 18.38 8.15
C ALA A 212 3.16 17.69 9.38
N ALA A 213 1.83 17.67 9.50
CA ALA A 213 1.13 16.97 10.57
C ALA A 213 1.35 15.46 10.49
N VAL A 214 1.23 14.87 9.28
CA VAL A 214 1.51 13.44 9.09
C VAL A 214 2.97 13.11 9.40
N ALA A 215 3.94 13.94 9.00
CA ALA A 215 5.34 13.70 9.30
C ALA A 215 5.60 13.58 10.82
N ARG A 216 5.05 14.52 11.62
CA ARG A 216 5.18 14.50 13.08
C ARG A 216 4.50 13.27 13.73
N GLU A 217 3.32 12.91 13.25
CA GLU A 217 2.58 11.76 13.79
C GLU A 217 3.22 10.43 13.36
N ALA A 218 3.73 10.33 12.13
CA ALA A 218 4.48 9.19 11.65
C ALA A 218 5.76 8.97 12.46
N ALA A 219 6.49 10.05 12.77
CA ALA A 219 7.66 9.99 13.66
C ALA A 219 7.30 9.43 15.04
N SER A 220 6.23 9.95 15.65
CA SER A 220 5.73 9.50 16.97
C SER A 220 5.34 8.02 16.97
N ASN A 221 4.84 7.51 15.84
CA ASN A 221 4.46 6.11 15.66
C ASN A 221 5.60 5.23 15.09
N ARG A 222 6.80 5.78 14.88
CA ARG A 222 7.96 5.11 14.26
C ARG A 222 7.64 4.53 12.86
N LEU A 223 6.81 5.24 12.09
CA LEU A 223 6.43 4.90 10.73
C LEU A 223 7.35 5.62 9.74
N VAL A 224 8.63 5.25 9.75
CA VAL A 224 9.69 5.90 8.96
C VAL A 224 9.33 6.03 7.47
N PRO A 225 8.74 5.03 6.79
CA PRO A 225 8.33 5.17 5.39
C PRO A 225 7.29 6.28 5.16
N LEU A 226 6.34 6.45 6.07
CA LEU A 226 5.30 7.49 5.94
C LEU A 226 5.83 8.87 6.30
N GLU A 227 6.78 8.95 7.23
CA GLU A 227 7.46 10.21 7.53
C GLU A 227 8.29 10.69 6.33
N TRP A 228 9.01 9.77 5.68
CA TRP A 228 9.71 10.05 4.42
C TRP A 228 8.74 10.53 3.34
N ALA A 229 7.65 9.80 3.11
CA ALA A 229 6.66 10.16 2.09
C ALA A 229 6.00 11.54 2.38
N ALA A 230 5.75 11.86 3.65
CA ALA A 230 5.22 13.14 4.07
C ALA A 230 6.21 14.28 3.80
N ALA A 231 7.49 14.08 4.09
CA ALA A 231 8.54 15.05 3.80
C ALA A 231 8.72 15.28 2.29
N GLN A 232 8.66 14.20 1.49
CA GLN A 232 8.69 14.29 0.01
C GLN A 232 7.51 15.12 -0.52
N LEU A 233 6.29 14.87 -0.01
CA LEU A 233 5.11 15.65 -0.39
C LEU A 233 5.28 17.12 -0.01
N ALA A 234 5.70 17.40 1.23
CA ALA A 234 5.91 18.77 1.72
C ALA A 234 6.90 19.54 0.84
N ALA A 235 8.05 18.94 0.50
CA ALA A 235 9.05 19.56 -0.38
C ALA A 235 8.54 19.83 -1.81
N GLY A 236 7.56 19.04 -2.29
CA GLY A 236 6.96 19.24 -3.61
C GLY A 236 5.86 20.31 -3.66
N VAL A 237 5.23 20.63 -2.52
CA VAL A 237 4.10 21.57 -2.45
C VAL A 237 4.49 22.95 -1.93
N ASP A 238 5.51 23.03 -1.07
CA ASP A 238 5.93 24.27 -0.41
C ASP A 238 7.46 24.30 -0.16
N SER A 239 8.03 25.51 -0.13
CA SER A 239 9.43 25.75 0.21
C SER A 239 9.60 25.77 1.74
N CYS A 240 9.70 24.57 2.33
CA CYS A 240 9.87 24.40 3.78
C CYS A 240 11.26 23.84 4.15
N ASP A 241 11.90 24.41 5.17
CA ASP A 241 13.29 24.08 5.53
C ASP A 241 13.46 22.70 6.19
N TRP A 242 12.40 22.17 6.80
CA TRP A 242 12.47 20.91 7.54
C TRP A 242 12.49 19.66 6.63
N ALA A 243 11.81 19.74 5.48
CA ALA A 243 11.57 18.58 4.63
C ALA A 243 12.86 17.99 4.03
N PRO A 244 13.79 18.78 3.45
CA PRO A 244 15.04 18.24 2.91
C PRO A 244 15.85 17.44 3.93
N ARG A 245 15.94 17.94 5.17
CA ARG A 245 16.64 17.26 6.26
C ARG A 245 15.97 15.93 6.62
N ARG A 246 14.64 15.92 6.77
CA ARG A 246 13.90 14.69 7.09
C ARG A 246 13.99 13.67 5.96
N ILE A 247 13.95 14.09 4.69
CA ILE A 247 14.16 13.20 3.54
C ILE A 247 15.50 12.49 3.66
N VAL A 248 16.59 13.20 3.92
CA VAL A 248 17.94 12.60 4.06
C VAL A 248 18.00 11.62 5.23
N GLU A 249 17.56 12.04 6.43
CA GLU A 249 17.62 11.24 7.65
C GLU A 249 16.75 9.97 7.56
N THR A 250 15.53 10.08 7.05
CA THR A 250 14.64 8.92 6.86
C THR A 250 15.12 8.00 5.74
N SER A 251 15.67 8.56 4.65
CA SER A 251 16.28 7.75 3.58
C SER A 251 17.44 6.91 4.10
N ALA A 252 18.29 7.47 4.97
CA ALA A 252 19.38 6.73 5.60
C ALA A 252 18.86 5.56 6.46
N ALA A 253 17.89 5.82 7.34
CA ALA A 253 17.27 4.79 8.18
C ALA A 253 16.59 3.68 7.36
N LEU A 254 15.92 4.02 6.25
CA LEU A 254 15.28 3.07 5.36
C LEU A 254 16.29 2.22 4.57
N ARG A 255 17.48 2.76 4.24
CA ARG A 255 18.55 1.96 3.62
C ARG A 255 19.09 0.93 4.60
N GLU A 256 19.38 1.32 5.83
CA GLU A 256 19.90 0.43 6.87
C GLU A 256 18.95 -0.74 7.17
N SER A 257 17.64 -0.53 7.06
CA SER A 257 16.64 -1.57 7.32
C SER A 257 16.35 -2.49 6.12
N GLY A 258 16.99 -2.22 4.96
CA GLY A 258 16.78 -2.96 3.72
C GLY A 258 15.48 -2.59 2.97
N PHE A 259 14.89 -1.44 3.28
CA PHE A 259 13.68 -0.93 2.63
C PHE A 259 13.95 -0.42 1.21
N ALA A 260 15.11 0.22 0.98
CA ALA A 260 15.55 0.66 -0.35
C ALA A 260 17.09 0.70 -0.45
N GLU A 261 17.65 0.73 -1.67
CA GLU A 261 19.08 0.84 -1.94
C GLU A 261 19.53 2.32 -2.06
N ALA A 262 20.85 2.55 -2.17
CA ALA A 262 21.44 3.89 -2.16
C ALA A 262 20.87 4.84 -3.23
N ALA A 263 20.61 4.33 -4.44
CA ALA A 263 20.13 5.09 -5.61
C ALA A 263 18.62 5.37 -5.61
N ASP A 264 17.87 4.80 -4.65
CA ASP A 264 16.39 4.74 -4.70
C ASP A 264 15.70 5.95 -4.07
N PHE A 265 16.44 6.76 -3.32
CA PHE A 265 15.97 8.03 -2.78
C PHE A 265 16.62 9.13 -3.61
N GLY A 266 15.83 9.77 -4.48
CA GLY A 266 16.32 10.86 -5.32
C GLY A 266 17.15 11.84 -4.51
N THR A 267 18.36 12.13 -4.98
CA THR A 267 19.21 13.15 -4.38
C THR A 267 18.50 14.50 -4.54
N VAL A 268 18.26 15.20 -3.43
CA VAL A 268 17.91 16.61 -3.48
C VAL A 268 19.15 17.35 -4.00
N GLY A 269 19.10 17.83 -5.24
CA GLY A 269 20.06 18.79 -5.82
C GLY A 269 20.95 18.25 -6.94
N ASP A 270 20.63 18.61 -8.19
CA ASP A 270 21.41 19.59 -8.96
C ASP A 270 20.71 19.82 -10.31
N GLY A 271 19.97 20.91 -10.41
CA GLY A 271 19.36 21.39 -11.63
C GLY A 271 19.23 22.91 -11.52
N GLY A 272 20.26 23.59 -12.02
CA GLY A 272 20.26 25.04 -12.21
C GLY A 272 19.38 25.49 -13.36
#